data_AF-A0A0C9Z9X4-F1
#
_entry.id   AF-A0A0C9Z9X4-F1
#
_cell.length_a   1.000
_cell.length_b   1.000
_cell.length_c   1.000
_cell.angle_alpha   90.00
_cell.angle_beta   90.00
_cell.angle_gamma   90.00
#
_symmetry.space_group_name_H-M   'P 1'
#
loop_
_entity.id
_entity.type
_entity.pdbx_description
1 polymer ?
#
loop_
_entity_poly.entity_id
_entity_poly.type
_entity_poly.pdbx_seq_one_letter_code
_entity_poly.pdbx_strand_id
1 'polypeptide(L)'
;MAVPTYLPHILYSTALTSVSIHLLWRRKAFEDDRARHDAQITILEDLAHQLRSGSSITDEEVDRLRKLVQVHQGTSEEAAGGVREHSISWKDVFWGKKTDDRSKADEWEQKDLEQLREEFTKRT
;
A
#
# COMPACT_ATOMS: atom_id res chain seq x y z
N MET A 1 -24.42 9.48 -35.41
CA MET A 1 -23.44 8.47 -34.95
C MET A 1 -24.12 7.67 -33.86
N ALA A 2 -24.49 6.41 -34.12
CA ALA A 2 -25.14 5.58 -33.12
C ALA A 2 -24.11 5.21 -32.05
N VAL A 3 -24.27 5.74 -30.83
CA VAL A 3 -23.51 5.24 -29.68
C VAL A 3 -23.90 3.78 -29.48
N PRO A 4 -22.95 2.85 -29.30
CA PRO A 4 -23.28 1.45 -29.06
C PRO A 4 -24.16 1.38 -27.82
N THR A 5 -25.33 0.72 -27.91
CA THR A 5 -26.37 0.68 -26.87
C THR A 5 -25.85 0.29 -25.49
N TYR A 6 -24.74 -0.46 -25.43
CA TYR A 6 -24.14 -1.00 -24.20
C TYR A 6 -22.96 -0.18 -23.65
N LEU A 7 -22.42 0.77 -24.43
CA LEU A 7 -21.33 1.65 -24.00
C LEU A 7 -21.62 2.39 -22.69
N PRO A 8 -22.81 3.01 -22.49
CA PRO A 8 -23.12 3.64 -21.22
C PRO A 8 -23.14 2.64 -20.05
N HIS A 9 -23.63 1.42 -20.25
CA HIS A 9 -23.69 0.41 -19.18
C HIS A 9 -22.30 -0.04 -18.74
N ILE A 10 -21.39 -0.23 -19.70
CA ILE A 10 -19.99 -0.58 -19.39
C ILE A 10 -19.34 0.57 -18.60
N LEU A 11 -19.49 1.82 -19.05
CA LEU A 11 -18.94 2.98 -18.36
C LEU A 11 -19.50 3.16 -16.95
N TYR A 12 -20.81 2.98 -16.76
CA TYR A 12 -21.40 3.08 -15.43
C TYR A 12 -20.94 1.94 -14.51
N SER A 13 -20.83 0.71 -15.02
CA SER A 13 -20.35 -0.41 -14.23
C SER A 13 -18.88 -0.26 -13.80
N THR A 14 -18.01 0.23 -14.69
CA THR A 14 -16.59 0.45 -14.38
C THR A 14 -16.39 1.66 -13.47
N ALA A 15 -17.18 2.73 -13.65
CA ALA A 15 -17.17 3.86 -12.73
C ALA A 15 -17.64 3.44 -11.34
N LEU A 16 -18.70 2.64 -11.24
CA LEU A 16 -19.23 2.14 -9.97
C LEU A 16 -18.21 1.26 -9.25
N THR A 17 -17.55 0.33 -9.95
CA THR A 17 -16.54 -0.53 -9.33
C THR A 17 -15.31 0.28 -8.92
N SER A 18 -14.82 1.18 -9.78
CA SER A 18 -13.72 2.08 -9.47
C SER A 18 -13.98 2.92 -8.21
N VAL A 19 -15.14 3.56 -8.13
CA VAL A 19 -15.53 4.35 -6.95
C VAL A 19 -15.68 3.46 -5.71
N SER A 20 -16.26 2.26 -5.85
CA SER A 20 -16.42 1.33 -4.73
C SER A 20 -15.09 0.89 -4.14
N ILE A 21 -14.13 0.51 -5.00
CA ILE A 21 -12.77 0.18 -4.56
C ILE A 21 -12.11 1.40 -3.92
N HIS A 22 -12.19 2.58 -4.54
CA HIS A 22 -11.58 3.80 -4.00
C HIS A 22 -12.12 4.18 -2.62
N LEU A 23 -13.43 4.04 -2.39
CA LEU A 23 -14.05 4.28 -1.08
C LEU A 23 -13.61 3.26 -0.04
N LEU A 24 -13.47 1.99 -0.42
CA LEU A 24 -12.98 0.95 0.48
C LEU A 24 -11.53 1.23 0.92
N TRP A 25 -10.68 1.65 0.00
CA TRP A 25 -9.31 2.05 0.30
C TRP A 25 -9.26 3.28 1.20
N ARG A 26 -10.08 4.30 0.92
CA ARG A 26 -10.19 5.47 1.79
C ARG A 26 -10.63 5.10 3.20
N ARG A 27 -11.64 4.25 3.34
CA ARG A 27 -12.10 3.79 4.65
C ARG A 27 -10.98 3.12 5.43
N LYS A 28 -10.22 2.23 4.79
CA LYS A 28 -9.09 1.56 5.43
C LYS A 28 -8.00 2.56 5.86
N ALA A 29 -7.65 3.51 4.99
CA ALA A 29 -6.68 4.55 5.33
C ALA A 29 -7.16 5.41 6.53
N PHE A 30 -8.44 5.76 6.58
CA PHE A 30 -9.01 6.50 7.72
C PHE A 30 -9.00 5.68 9.02
N GLU A 31 -9.24 4.37 8.96
CA GLU A 31 -9.16 3.49 10.14
C GLU A 31 -7.72 3.41 10.68
N ASP A 32 -6.73 3.28 9.78
CA ASP A 32 -5.30 3.29 10.15
C ASP A 32 -4.86 4.64 10.73
N ASP A 33 -5.25 5.75 10.11
CA ASP A 33 -4.92 7.10 10.60
C ASP A 33 -5.59 7.39 11.95
N ARG A 34 -6.82 6.91 12.15
CA ARG A 34 -7.52 7.05 13.43
C ARG A 34 -6.81 6.30 14.54
N ALA A 35 -6.40 5.05 14.30
CA ALA A 35 -5.66 4.27 15.30
C ALA A 35 -4.32 4.95 15.68
N ARG A 36 -3.65 5.60 14.72
CA ARG A 36 -2.41 6.34 14.97
C ARG A 36 -2.63 7.56 15.84
N HIS A 37 -3.61 8.38 15.50
CA HIS A 37 -3.91 9.57 16.29
C HIS A 37 -4.32 9.19 17.71
N ASP A 38 -5.07 8.11 17.90
CA ASP A 38 -5.46 7.60 19.21
C ASP A 38 -4.24 7.18 20.05
N ALA A 39 -3.28 6.47 19.44
CA ALA A 39 -2.01 6.12 20.09
C ALA A 39 -1.17 7.36 20.46
N GLN A 40 -1.10 8.35 19.57
CA GLN A 40 -0.39 9.61 19.84
C GLN A 40 -1.05 10.39 20.98
N ILE A 41 -2.38 10.48 20.98
CA ILE A 41 -3.15 11.13 22.06
C ILE A 41 -2.87 10.44 23.38
N THR A 42 -2.92 9.10 23.42
CA THR A 42 -2.67 8.32 24.64
C THR A 42 -1.26 8.61 25.21
N ILE A 43 -0.23 8.66 24.35
CA ILE A 43 1.14 8.98 24.78
C ILE A 43 1.25 10.41 25.31
N LEU A 44 0.61 11.37 24.63
CA LEU A 44 0.63 12.77 25.07
C LEU A 44 -0.15 12.99 26.37
N GLU A 45 -1.25 12.27 26.56
CA GLU A 45 -2.04 12.30 27.79
C GLU A 45 -1.25 11.71 28.97
N ASP A 46 -0.55 10.59 28.76
CA ASP A 46 0.33 10.00 29.77
C ASP A 46 1.47 10.95 30.15
N LEU A 47 2.14 11.56 29.16
CA LEU A 47 3.15 12.60 29.40
C LEU A 47 2.59 13.80 30.16
N ALA A 48 1.41 14.29 29.77
CA ALA A 48 0.76 15.39 30.45
C ALA A 48 0.40 15.03 31.90
N HIS A 49 -0.01 13.79 32.16
CA HIS A 49 -0.28 13.31 33.51
C HIS A 49 1.00 13.25 34.35
N GLN A 50 2.10 12.72 33.81
CA GLN A 50 3.38 12.60 34.51
C GLN A 50 3.99 13.98 34.84
N LEU A 51 3.85 14.95 33.93
CA LEU A 51 4.27 16.33 34.19
C LEU A 51 3.42 16.98 35.29
N ARG A 52 2.11 16.73 35.30
CA ARG A 52 1.20 17.24 36.35
C ARG A 52 1.42 16.59 37.71
N SER A 53 1.86 15.33 37.76
CA SER A 53 2.18 14.64 39.02
C SER A 53 3.51 15.07 39.64
N GLY A 54 4.24 16.00 39.01
CA GLY A 54 5.52 16.51 39.52
C GLY A 54 6.67 15.52 39.39
N SER A 55 6.51 14.46 38.58
CA SER A 55 7.57 13.53 38.27
C SER A 55 8.60 14.22 37.38
N SER A 56 9.89 14.14 37.74
CA SER A 56 10.98 14.65 36.90
C SER A 56 11.15 13.73 35.69
N ILE A 57 10.44 14.05 34.61
CA ILE A 57 10.68 13.44 33.30
C ILE A 57 12.01 13.96 32.78
N THR A 58 12.90 13.04 32.38
CA THR A 58 14.14 13.39 31.70
C THR A 58 13.84 13.69 30.23
N ASP A 59 14.52 14.68 29.66
CA ASP A 59 14.37 15.05 28.25
C ASP A 59 14.64 13.86 27.31
N GLU A 60 15.44 12.89 27.76
CA GLU A 60 15.75 11.63 27.08
C GLU A 60 14.52 10.75 26.84
N GLU A 61 13.61 10.65 27.82
CA GLU A 61 12.38 9.84 27.68
C GLU A 61 11.39 10.52 26.74
N VAL A 62 11.33 11.85 26.76
CA VAL A 62 10.53 12.64 25.80
C VAL A 62 11.04 12.41 24.38
N ASP A 63 12.37 12.44 24.19
CA ASP A 63 12.98 12.24 22.87
C ASP A 63 12.79 10.80 22.37
N ARG A 64 12.81 9.82 23.29
CA ARG A 64 12.48 8.42 22.99
C ARG A 64 11.02 8.25 22.55
N LEU A 65 10.07 8.86 23.25
CA LEU A 65 8.65 8.81 22.91
C LEU A 65 8.36 9.52 21.59
N ARG A 66 9.02 10.66 21.34
CA ARG A 66 8.97 11.36 20.06
C ARG A 66 9.48 10.50 18.91
N LYS A 67 10.60 9.80 19.10
CA LYS A 67 11.12 8.84 18.11
C LYS A 67 10.15 7.68 17.88
N LEU A 68 9.49 7.16 18.91
CA LEU A 68 8.50 6.09 18.79
C LEU A 68 7.32 6.52 17.89
N VAL A 69 6.80 7.72 18.11
CA VAL A 69 5.74 8.32 17.28
C VAL A 69 6.20 8.53 15.84
N GLN A 70 7.43 9.02 15.66
CA GLN A 70 7.99 9.31 14.34
C GLN A 70 8.31 8.04 13.53
N VAL A 71 8.76 6.96 14.18
CA VAL A 71 8.92 5.65 13.55
C VAL A 71 7.56 5.14 13.07
N HIS A 72 6.52 5.26 13.89
CA HIS A 72 5.17 4.86 13.48
C HIS A 72 4.63 5.71 12.31
N GLN A 73 5.05 6.97 12.20
CA GLN A 73 4.75 7.85 11.06
C GLN A 73 5.51 7.43 9.79
N GLY A 74 6.80 7.12 9.89
CA GLY A 74 7.66 6.72 8.77
C GLY A 74 7.33 5.33 8.21
N THR A 75 7.05 4.35 9.08
CA THR A 75 6.66 3.00 8.64
C THR A 75 5.35 3.01 7.84
N SER A 76 4.46 3.98 8.09
CA SER A 76 3.30 4.17 7.22
C SER A 76 3.60 4.94 5.96
N GLU A 77 4.50 5.93 5.96
CA GLU A 77 4.87 6.57 4.69
C GLU A 77 5.63 5.61 3.78
N GLU A 78 6.23 4.56 4.31
CA GLU A 78 6.81 3.45 3.54
C GLU A 78 5.74 2.40 3.16
N ALA A 79 4.72 2.15 4.00
CA ALA A 79 3.58 1.30 3.63
C ALA A 79 2.60 1.99 2.65
N ALA A 80 2.48 3.32 2.71
CA ALA A 80 1.74 4.18 1.79
C ALA A 80 2.61 4.62 0.61
N GLY A 81 3.93 4.67 0.79
CA GLY A 81 4.95 4.93 -0.24
C GLY A 81 5.35 3.69 -1.02
N GLY A 82 5.02 2.48 -0.53
CA GLY A 82 4.90 1.28 -1.36
C GLY A 82 3.76 1.36 -2.38
N VAL A 83 2.94 2.42 -2.31
CA VAL A 83 1.96 2.82 -3.34
C VAL A 83 2.46 4.06 -4.10
N ARG A 84 3.77 4.36 -4.12
CA ARG A 84 4.35 5.16 -5.19
C ARG A 84 4.74 4.23 -6.35
N GLU A 85 4.08 4.49 -7.47
CA GLU A 85 4.53 4.15 -8.83
C GLU A 85 4.22 2.75 -9.39
N HIS A 86 3.16 2.10 -8.92
CA HIS A 86 2.36 1.26 -9.83
C HIS A 86 0.91 1.77 -9.83
N SER A 87 0.75 3.08 -10.07
CA SER A 87 -0.51 3.57 -10.60
C SER A 87 -0.72 2.86 -11.93
N ILE A 88 -1.46 1.76 -11.90
CA ILE A 88 -1.90 1.07 -13.10
C ILE A 88 -2.58 2.14 -13.94
N SER A 89 -1.89 2.60 -14.98
CA SER A 89 -2.44 3.61 -15.85
C SER A 89 -3.65 2.96 -16.51
N TRP A 90 -4.75 3.68 -16.63
CA TRP A 90 -5.92 3.14 -17.34
C TRP A 90 -5.55 2.71 -18.77
N LYS A 91 -4.47 3.28 -19.33
CA LYS A 91 -3.82 2.80 -20.55
C LYS A 91 -3.25 1.39 -20.43
N ASP A 92 -2.65 0.99 -19.32
CA ASP A 92 -2.06 -0.34 -19.12
C ASP A 92 -3.12 -1.45 -19.08
N VAL A 93 -4.31 -1.13 -18.56
CA VAL A 93 -5.45 -2.06 -18.50
C VAL A 93 -6.09 -2.22 -19.87
N PHE A 94 -6.22 -1.13 -20.64
CA PHE A 94 -6.86 -1.16 -21.96
C PHE A 94 -5.94 -1.60 -23.09
N TRP A 95 -4.63 -1.32 -23.00
CA TRP A 95 -3.65 -1.69 -24.03
C TRP A 95 -2.78 -2.89 -23.68
N GLY A 96 -2.90 -3.42 -22.45
CA GLY A 96 -1.98 -4.41 -21.91
C GLY A 96 -0.62 -3.79 -21.61
N LYS A 97 -0.04 -4.16 -20.46
CA LYS A 97 1.29 -3.75 -20.01
C LYS A 97 2.34 -4.04 -21.10
N LYS A 98 2.67 -3.04 -21.93
CA LYS A 98 3.89 -3.03 -22.77
C LYS A 98 5.01 -2.43 -21.92
N THR A 99 5.56 -3.25 -21.04
CA THR A 99 6.81 -2.90 -20.36
C THR A 99 7.94 -3.72 -20.96
N ASP A 100 9.01 -3.02 -21.27
CA ASP A 100 10.39 -3.49 -21.56
C ASP A 100 10.89 -4.59 -20.59
N ASP A 101 10.20 -4.76 -19.47
CA ASP A 101 10.40 -5.79 -18.44
C ASP A 101 10.02 -7.23 -18.87
N ARG A 102 9.24 -7.40 -19.96
CA ARG A 102 8.90 -8.73 -20.49
C ARG A 102 10.12 -9.49 -21.02
N SER A 103 11.06 -8.79 -21.66
CA SER A 103 12.23 -9.46 -22.24
C SER A 103 13.11 -10.11 -21.16
N LYS A 104 13.21 -9.49 -19.98
CA LYS A 104 13.98 -10.07 -18.87
C LYS A 104 13.18 -11.13 -18.12
N ALA A 105 11.90 -10.90 -17.84
CA ALA A 105 11.06 -11.89 -17.17
C ALA A 105 10.93 -13.19 -17.98
N ASP A 106 10.74 -13.10 -19.30
CA ASP A 106 10.65 -14.25 -20.20
C ASP A 106 11.96 -15.07 -20.21
N GLU A 107 13.13 -14.42 -20.15
CA GLU A 107 14.44 -15.10 -20.09
C GLU A 107 14.64 -15.89 -18.78
N TRP A 108 14.11 -15.40 -17.66
CA TRP A 108 14.19 -16.08 -16.36
C TRP A 108 13.18 -17.22 -16.26
N GLU A 109 11.95 -17.01 -16.73
CA GLU A 109 10.92 -18.06 -16.78
C GLU A 109 11.31 -19.22 -17.70
N GLN A 110 11.99 -18.94 -18.81
CA GLN A 110 12.46 -19.96 -19.74
C GLN A 110 13.56 -20.84 -19.12
N LYS A 111 14.48 -20.25 -18.33
CA LYS A 111 15.51 -21.00 -17.59
C LYS A 111 14.94 -21.88 -16.49
N ASP A 112 13.87 -21.43 -15.84
CA ASP A 112 13.22 -22.19 -14.75
C ASP A 112 12.47 -23.41 -15.30
N LEU A 113 11.82 -23.26 -16.46
CA LEU A 113 11.18 -24.37 -17.17
C LEU A 113 12.18 -25.42 -17.67
N GLU A 114 13.36 -24.99 -18.12
CA GLU A 114 14.43 -25.90 -18.53
C GLU A 114 14.99 -26.69 -17.34
N GLN A 115 15.19 -26.05 -16.19
CA GLN A 115 15.61 -26.75 -14.96
C GLN A 115 14.57 -27.77 -14.50
N LEU A 116 13.29 -27.40 -14.49
CA LEU A 116 12.21 -28.33 -14.14
C LEU A 116 12.18 -29.52 -15.09
N ARG A 117 12.36 -29.28 -16.39
CA ARG A 117 12.41 -30.37 -17.38
C ARG A 117 13.56 -31.33 -17.09
N GLU A 118 14.75 -30.82 -16.81
CA GLU A 118 15.91 -31.65 -16.45
C GLU A 118 15.66 -32.47 -15.19
N GLU A 119 15.05 -31.88 -14.15
CA GLU A 119 14.69 -32.60 -12.93
C GLU A 119 13.68 -33.72 -13.18
N PHE A 120 12.69 -33.51 -14.04
CA PHE A 120 11.73 -34.54 -14.42
C PHE A 120 12.37 -35.68 -15.21
N THR A 121 13.27 -35.38 -16.15
CA THR A 121 14.00 -36.43 -16.89
C THR A 121 15.01 -37.19 -16.04
N LYS A 122 15.55 -36.60 -14.96
CA LYS A 122 16.49 -37.26 -14.05
C LYS A 122 15.81 -38.16 -13.01
N ARG A 123 14.51 -37.97 -12.79
CA ARG A 123 13.67 -38.78 -11.88
C ARG A 123 12.95 -39.95 -12.55
N THR A 124 13.11 -40.11 -13.87
CA THR A 124 12.59 -41.26 -14.65
C THR A 124 13.76 -42.13 -15.08
#